data_AF-A0A6L7MSB7-F1
#
_entry.id   AF-A0A6L7MSB7-F1
#
_cell.length_a   1.000
_cell.length_b   1.000
_cell.length_c   1.000
_cell.angle_alpha   90.00
_cell.angle_beta   90.00
_cell.angle_gamma   90.00
#
_symmetry.space_group_name_H-M   'P 1'
#
loop_
_entity.id
_entity.type
_entity.pdbx_description
1 polymer ?
#
loop_
_entity_poly.entity_id
_entity_poly.type
_entity_poly.pdbx_seq_one_letter_code
_entity_poly.pdbx_strand_id
1 'polypeptide(L)'
;MEEGPVFRPVNKAGRVACSRLSARSVRQIVKDRAADAGIEVRVSGHSLRVGSAQSLRDRGATTADLMDAGRWSRVETMLGYVRTQDATLGPMARLRYGVKQPRGRGCRPRRHGKARAARRERRWARQASKRLRRASKKVEKGLARIERAVIGS
;
A
#
# COMPACT_ATOMS: atom_id res chain seq x y z
N MET A 1 -15.71 10.39 -15.23
CA MET A 1 -14.65 9.42 -14.91
C MET A 1 -13.84 9.29 -16.16
N GLU A 2 -12.54 9.58 -16.15
CA GLU A 2 -11.72 9.31 -17.33
C GLU A 2 -11.66 7.79 -17.51
N GLU A 3 -12.23 7.31 -18.61
CA GLU A 3 -12.18 5.92 -19.01
C GLU A 3 -10.77 5.59 -19.49
N GLY A 4 -10.19 4.52 -18.95
CA GLY A 4 -8.86 4.08 -19.34
C GLY A 4 -8.26 3.05 -18.40
N PRO A 5 -7.19 2.38 -18.83
CA PRO A 5 -6.49 1.39 -18.01
C PRO A 5 -5.81 2.06 -16.82
N VAL A 6 -5.91 1.43 -15.64
CA VAL A 6 -5.32 1.93 -14.38
C VAL A 6 -3.79 2.02 -14.46
N PHE A 7 -3.15 1.06 -15.13
CA PHE A 7 -1.71 1.05 -15.35
C PHE A 7 -1.41 1.38 -16.80
N ARG A 8 -0.64 2.44 -17.01
CA ARG A 8 -0.26 2.98 -18.32
C ARG A 8 1.27 3.08 -18.39
N PRO A 9 1.91 2.73 -19.53
CA PRO A 9 3.34 2.87 -19.67
C PRO A 9 3.74 4.35 -19.77
N VAL A 10 4.90 4.67 -19.19
CA VAL A 10 5.52 5.99 -19.24
C VAL A 10 6.84 5.87 -20.01
N ASN A 11 7.02 6.69 -21.03
CA ASN A 11 8.25 6.69 -21.81
C ASN A 11 9.38 7.43 -21.08
N LYS A 12 10.62 7.35 -21.60
CA LYS A 12 11.78 8.04 -21.03
C LYS A 12 11.62 9.57 -20.97
N ALA A 13 10.79 10.15 -21.84
CA ALA A 13 10.45 11.56 -21.86
C ALA A 13 9.30 11.95 -20.92
N GLY A 14 8.83 11.03 -20.06
CA GLY A 14 7.76 11.28 -19.08
C GLY A 14 6.34 11.29 -19.65
N ARG A 15 6.14 10.98 -20.92
CA ARG A 15 4.80 10.93 -21.55
C ARG A 15 4.09 9.62 -21.23
N VAL A 16 2.82 9.72 -20.82
CA VAL A 16 1.95 8.57 -20.49
C VAL A 16 1.20 8.13 -21.75
N ALA A 17 1.35 6.86 -22.17
CA ALA A 17 0.62 6.35 -23.32
C ALA A 17 -0.85 6.07 -22.97
N CYS A 18 -1.77 6.11 -23.94
CA CYS A 18 -3.19 5.75 -23.73
C CYS A 18 -3.46 4.24 -23.59
N SER A 19 -2.46 3.40 -23.89
CA SER A 19 -2.58 1.95 -23.83
C SER A 19 -2.38 1.39 -22.42
N ARG A 20 -2.87 0.16 -22.21
CA ARG A 20 -2.63 -0.60 -20.97
C ARG A 20 -1.18 -1.04 -20.86
N LEU A 21 -0.66 -1.08 -19.63
CA LEU A 21 0.67 -1.62 -19.35
C LEU A 21 0.70 -3.12 -19.67
N SER A 22 1.72 -3.56 -20.40
CA SER A 22 1.85 -4.97 -20.80
C SER A 22 2.27 -5.86 -19.63
N ALA A 23 1.86 -7.13 -19.64
CA ALA A 23 2.28 -8.12 -18.65
C ALA A 23 3.80 -8.34 -18.64
N ARG A 24 4.44 -8.25 -19.81
CA ARG A 24 5.91 -8.31 -19.96
C ARG A 24 6.57 -7.14 -19.23
N SER A 25 6.04 -5.93 -19.37
CA SER A 25 6.55 -4.74 -18.68
C SER A 25 6.40 -4.88 -17.17
N VAL A 26 5.25 -5.37 -16.68
CA VAL A 26 5.04 -5.65 -15.25
C VAL A 26 6.09 -6.65 -14.74
N ARG A 27 6.34 -7.74 -15.48
CA ARG A 27 7.37 -8.72 -15.12
C ARG A 27 8.76 -8.09 -15.05
N GLN A 28 9.11 -7.22 -15.98
CA GLN A 28 10.40 -6.55 -15.98
C GLN A 28 10.54 -5.63 -14.77
N ILE A 29 9.52 -4.81 -14.50
CA ILE A 29 9.48 -3.94 -13.31
C ILE A 29 9.71 -4.75 -12.03
N VAL A 30 9.03 -5.89 -11.86
CA VAL A 30 9.20 -6.73 -10.66
C VAL A 30 10.63 -7.25 -10.54
N LYS A 31 11.27 -7.63 -11.64
CA LYS A 31 12.66 -8.10 -11.64
C LYS A 31 13.64 -6.99 -11.30
N ASP A 32 13.48 -5.84 -11.93
CA ASP A 32 14.36 -4.68 -11.71
C ASP A 32 14.28 -4.27 -10.23
N ARG A 33 13.06 -4.20 -9.67
CA ARG A 33 12.87 -3.91 -8.24
C ARG A 33 13.39 -4.99 -7.30
N ALA A 34 13.39 -6.26 -7.73
CA ALA A 34 13.98 -7.34 -6.95
C ALA A 34 15.52 -7.21 -6.93
N ALA A 35 16.14 -6.87 -8.07
CA ALA A 35 17.57 -6.60 -8.16
C ALA A 35 17.98 -5.39 -7.31
N ASP A 36 17.22 -4.28 -7.38
CA ASP A 36 17.44 -3.09 -6.55
C ASP A 36 17.38 -3.41 -5.04
N ALA A 37 16.58 -4.41 -4.66
CA ALA A 37 16.42 -4.87 -3.29
C ALA A 37 17.45 -5.95 -2.88
N GLY A 38 18.38 -6.34 -3.75
CA GLY A 38 19.38 -7.39 -3.48
C GLY A 38 18.80 -8.80 -3.40
N ILE A 39 17.66 -9.06 -4.07
CA ILE A 39 17.03 -10.38 -4.09
C ILE A 39 17.63 -11.21 -5.23
N GLU A 40 18.51 -12.14 -4.89
CA GLU A 40 19.22 -13.03 -5.83
C GLU A 40 18.31 -14.11 -6.45
N VAL A 41 17.13 -14.32 -5.89
CA VAL A 41 16.21 -15.38 -6.34
C VAL A 41 15.35 -14.90 -7.51
N ARG A 42 15.04 -15.78 -8.46
CA ARG A 42 14.16 -15.46 -9.59
C ARG A 42 12.73 -15.14 -9.13
N VAL A 43 12.41 -13.85 -8.99
CA VAL A 43 11.07 -13.37 -8.63
C VAL A 43 10.18 -13.16 -9.85
N SER A 44 8.89 -13.46 -9.70
CA SER A 44 7.85 -13.15 -10.68
C SER A 44 6.59 -12.62 -9.99
N GLY A 45 5.59 -12.18 -10.77
CA GLY A 45 4.28 -11.80 -10.23
C GLY A 45 3.60 -12.93 -9.45
N HIS A 46 3.84 -14.19 -9.81
CA HIS A 46 3.30 -15.33 -9.08
C HIS A 46 3.94 -15.47 -7.69
N SER A 47 5.25 -15.24 -7.59
CA SER A 47 5.99 -15.26 -6.32
C SER A 47 5.42 -14.24 -5.34
N LEU A 48 5.05 -13.04 -5.82
CA LEU A 48 4.41 -12.02 -4.98
C LEU A 48 3.04 -12.47 -4.45
N ARG A 49 2.27 -13.22 -5.25
CA ARG A 49 0.98 -13.77 -4.83
C ARG A 49 1.16 -14.83 -3.73
N VAL A 50 2.13 -15.73 -3.89
CA VAL A 50 2.47 -16.74 -2.87
C VAL A 50 2.96 -16.06 -1.59
N GLY A 51 3.93 -15.14 -1.70
CA GLY A 51 4.47 -14.41 -0.55
C GLY A 51 3.41 -13.58 0.19
N SER A 52 2.41 -13.06 -0.53
CA SER A 52 1.27 -12.38 0.11
C SER A 52 0.40 -13.33 0.92
N ALA A 53 0.15 -14.55 0.42
CA ALA A 53 -0.60 -15.59 1.14
C ALA A 53 0.12 -15.99 2.43
N GLN A 54 1.43 -16.23 2.31
CA GLN A 54 2.33 -16.55 3.41
C GLN A 54 2.34 -15.45 4.48
N SER A 55 2.53 -14.19 4.05
CA SER A 55 2.50 -13.03 4.93
C SER A 55 1.16 -12.84 5.65
N LEU A 56 0.04 -13.17 5.00
CA LEU A 56 -1.28 -13.16 5.63
C LEU A 56 -1.39 -14.27 6.67
N ARG A 57 -0.89 -15.47 6.37
CA ARG A 57 -0.92 -16.58 7.31
C ARG A 57 -0.07 -16.31 8.54
N ASP A 58 1.12 -15.75 8.37
CA ASP A 58 2.02 -15.34 9.47
C ASP A 58 1.39 -14.28 10.37
N ARG A 59 0.42 -13.52 9.85
CA ARG A 59 -0.37 -12.54 10.62
C ARG A 59 -1.62 -13.13 11.26
N GLY A 60 -1.82 -14.44 11.16
CA GLY A 60 -2.96 -15.15 11.74
C GLY A 60 -4.23 -15.07 10.91
N ALA A 61 -4.14 -14.83 9.60
CA ALA A 61 -5.30 -14.92 8.71
C ALA A 61 -5.87 -16.34 8.71
N THR A 62 -7.20 -16.42 8.73
CA THR A 62 -7.91 -17.69 8.62
C THR A 62 -7.89 -18.20 7.18
N THR A 63 -8.20 -19.48 6.99
CA THR A 63 -8.37 -20.07 5.65
C THR A 63 -9.40 -19.30 4.83
N ALA A 64 -10.50 -18.85 5.46
CA ALA A 64 -11.54 -18.06 4.79
C ALA A 64 -11.01 -16.68 4.34
N ASP A 65 -10.27 -15.98 5.20
CA ASP A 65 -9.65 -14.69 4.85
C ASP A 65 -8.68 -14.83 3.68
N LEU A 66 -7.91 -15.92 3.66
CA LEU A 66 -6.97 -16.23 2.57
C LEU A 66 -7.73 -16.47 1.27
N MET A 67 -8.76 -17.33 1.30
CA MET A 67 -9.60 -17.62 0.12
C MET A 67 -10.23 -16.36 -0.47
N ASP A 68 -10.77 -15.46 0.37
CA ASP A 68 -11.32 -14.17 -0.07
C ASP A 68 -10.25 -13.24 -0.65
N ALA A 69 -9.12 -13.08 0.04
CA ALA A 69 -8.04 -12.19 -0.39
C ALA A 69 -7.39 -12.63 -1.71
N GLY A 70 -7.17 -13.94 -1.87
CA GLY A 70 -6.53 -14.49 -3.06
C GLY A 70 -7.51 -14.80 -4.20
N ARG A 71 -8.81 -14.93 -3.92
CA ARG A 71 -9.80 -15.50 -4.86
C ARG A 71 -9.37 -16.86 -5.43
N TRP A 72 -8.89 -17.75 -4.57
CA TRP A 72 -8.64 -19.13 -4.98
C TRP A 72 -9.98 -19.87 -5.08
N SER A 73 -10.14 -20.69 -6.11
CA SER A 73 -11.30 -21.56 -6.27
C SER A 73 -11.20 -22.85 -5.47
N ARG A 74 -9.96 -23.31 -5.22
CA ARG A 74 -9.64 -24.57 -4.55
C ARG A 74 -8.80 -24.32 -3.32
N VAL A 75 -9.22 -24.89 -2.20
CA VAL A 75 -8.55 -24.71 -0.89
C VAL A 75 -7.19 -25.40 -0.91
N GLU A 76 -7.06 -26.53 -1.60
CA GLU A 76 -5.84 -27.34 -1.67
C GLU A 76 -4.68 -26.55 -2.29
N THR A 77 -4.97 -25.78 -3.35
CA THR A 77 -3.96 -24.92 -3.99
C THR A 77 -3.47 -23.83 -3.05
N MET A 78 -4.39 -23.23 -2.29
CA MET A 78 -4.05 -22.19 -1.31
C MET A 78 -3.23 -22.77 -0.15
N LEU A 79 -3.65 -23.92 0.39
CA LEU A 79 -2.92 -24.62 1.45
C LEU A 79 -1.50 -25.01 1.01
N GLY A 80 -1.31 -25.35 -0.26
CA GLY A 80 0.01 -25.56 -0.84
C GLY A 80 0.95 -24.34 -0.69
N TYR A 81 0.43 -23.12 -0.76
CA TYR A 81 1.22 -21.90 -0.60
C TYR A 81 1.60 -21.58 0.84
N VAL A 82 0.78 -22.00 1.81
CA VAL A 82 0.97 -21.70 3.24
C VAL A 82 1.44 -22.91 4.06
N ARG A 83 1.82 -24.01 3.39
CA ARG A 83 2.22 -25.27 4.04
C ARG A 83 3.34 -25.08 5.08
N THR A 84 4.35 -24.29 4.78
CA THR A 84 5.48 -24.04 5.69
C THR A 84 5.05 -23.25 6.93
N GLN A 85 4.15 -22.29 6.74
CA GLN A 85 3.58 -21.46 7.79
C GLN A 85 2.70 -22.31 8.72
N ASP A 86 1.93 -23.24 8.16
CA ASP A 86 1.11 -24.16 8.93
C ASP A 86 1.94 -25.17 9.72
N ALA A 87 3.05 -25.64 9.15
CA ALA A 87 3.98 -26.51 9.87
C ALA A 87 4.65 -25.79 11.05
N THR A 88 4.99 -24.51 10.89
CA THR A 88 5.68 -23.70 11.91
C THR A 88 4.73 -23.12 12.97
N LEU A 89 3.50 -22.80 12.60
CA LEU A 89 2.47 -22.23 13.49
C LEU A 89 1.49 -23.28 14.02
N GLY A 90 1.63 -24.54 13.62
CA GLY A 90 0.71 -25.63 13.94
C GLY A 90 0.64 -25.97 15.43
N PRO A 91 -0.42 -26.66 15.89
CA PRO A 91 -0.62 -26.98 17.31
C PRO A 91 0.57 -27.68 17.96
N MET A 92 1.18 -28.63 17.26
CA MET A 92 2.36 -29.35 17.76
C MET A 92 3.59 -28.46 17.87
N ALA A 93 3.82 -27.55 16.92
CA ALA A 93 4.90 -26.59 17.00
C ALA A 93 4.71 -25.62 18.18
N ARG A 94 3.46 -25.22 18.47
CA ARG A 94 3.14 -24.40 19.64
C ARG A 94 3.35 -25.15 20.95
N LEU A 95 2.93 -26.41 21.02
CA LEU A 95 3.12 -27.26 22.20
C LEU A 95 4.61 -27.52 22.47
N ARG A 96 5.37 -27.87 21.42
CA ARG A 96 6.78 -28.29 21.55
C ARG A 96 7.76 -27.13 21.64
N TYR A 97 7.54 -26.06 20.88
CA TYR A 97 8.47 -24.94 20.75
C TYR A 97 7.94 -23.63 21.35
N GLY A 98 6.78 -23.64 22.01
CA GLY A 98 6.21 -22.45 22.65
C GLY A 98 5.83 -21.33 21.67
N VAL A 99 5.66 -21.64 20.39
CA VAL A 99 5.34 -20.64 19.35
C VAL A 99 3.99 -19.98 19.69
N LYS A 100 4.00 -18.65 19.91
CA LYS A 100 2.77 -17.90 20.15
C LYS A 100 2.03 -17.76 18.82
N GLN A 101 0.75 -18.15 18.78
CA GLN A 101 -0.06 -17.95 17.58
C GLN A 101 -0.16 -16.44 17.31
N PRO A 102 0.04 -15.98 16.07
CA PRO A 102 -0.21 -14.59 15.72
C PRO A 102 -1.67 -14.27 16.05
N ARG A 103 -1.90 -13.28 16.91
CA ARG A 103 -3.24 -12.83 17.28
C ARG A 103 -3.92 -12.32 16.02
N GLY A 104 -4.81 -13.12 15.45
CA GLY A 104 -5.60 -12.76 14.29
C GLY A 104 -6.43 -11.52 14.62
N ARG A 105 -5.94 -10.35 14.27
CA ARG A 105 -6.82 -9.22 14.00
C ARG A 105 -7.49 -9.60 12.70
N GLY A 106 -8.64 -10.28 12.80
CA GLY A 106 -9.41 -10.74 11.64
C GLY A 106 -9.39 -9.67 10.56
N CYS A 107 -9.18 -10.09 9.32
CA CYS A 107 -9.10 -9.18 8.19
C CYS A 107 -10.44 -8.44 8.13
N ARG A 108 -10.50 -7.22 8.69
CA ARG A 108 -11.77 -6.47 8.75
C ARG A 108 -12.28 -6.35 7.31
N PRO A 109 -13.52 -6.76 7.01
CA PRO A 109 -14.05 -6.67 5.67
C PRO A 109 -13.91 -5.24 5.19
N ARG A 110 -13.37 -5.11 3.98
CA ARG A 110 -12.98 -3.84 3.37
C ARG A 110 -14.25 -3.04 3.09
N ARG A 111 -14.69 -2.19 4.05
CA ARG A 111 -15.71 -1.15 3.76
C ARG A 111 -15.25 -0.36 2.53
N HIS A 112 -16.04 -0.41 1.46
CA HIS A 112 -15.74 0.26 0.20
C HIS A 112 -15.32 1.72 0.41
N GLY A 113 -14.22 2.11 -0.26
CA GLY A 113 -13.33 3.21 0.08
C GLY A 113 -13.86 4.65 -0.05
N LYS A 114 -15.17 4.88 -0.18
CA LYS A 114 -15.71 6.25 -0.28
C LYS A 114 -15.45 7.07 1.00
N ALA A 115 -15.47 6.44 2.17
CA ALA A 115 -15.32 7.14 3.45
C ALA A 115 -13.88 7.57 3.78
N ARG A 116 -12.85 6.89 3.26
CA ARG A 116 -11.43 7.20 3.54
C ARG A 116 -10.89 8.30 2.63
N ALA A 117 -11.29 8.32 1.36
CA ALA A 117 -10.96 9.40 0.42
C ALA A 117 -11.53 10.74 0.92
N ALA A 118 -12.81 10.77 1.30
CA ALA A 118 -13.47 11.95 1.84
C ALA A 118 -12.83 12.46 3.15
N ARG A 119 -12.27 11.59 4.00
CA ARG A 119 -11.55 12.01 5.22
C ARG A 119 -10.18 12.62 4.92
N ARG A 120 -9.46 12.13 3.92
CA ARG A 120 -8.17 12.69 3.48
C ARG A 120 -8.33 14.07 2.86
N GLU A 121 -9.33 14.23 2.00
CA GLU A 121 -9.65 15.49 1.33
C GLU A 121 -10.07 16.58 2.32
N ARG A 122 -10.95 16.25 3.29
CA ARG A 122 -11.31 17.17 4.38
C ARG A 122 -10.11 17.54 5.27
N ARG A 123 -9.14 16.64 5.47
CA ARG A 123 -7.91 16.94 6.21
C ARG A 123 -6.98 17.86 5.43
N TRP A 124 -6.82 17.63 4.13
CA TRP A 124 -6.00 18.47 3.24
C TRP A 124 -6.58 19.88 3.12
N ALA A 125 -7.89 20.02 2.91
CA ALA A 125 -8.57 21.33 2.87
C ALA A 125 -8.41 22.12 4.19
N ARG A 126 -8.54 21.45 5.35
CA ARG A 126 -8.30 22.09 6.66
C ARG A 126 -6.85 22.53 6.84
N GLN A 127 -5.87 21.75 6.36
CA GLN A 127 -4.46 22.11 6.45
C GLN A 127 -4.09 23.24 5.47
N ALA A 128 -4.61 23.21 4.24
CA ALA A 128 -4.43 24.28 3.25
C ALA A 128 -4.98 25.62 3.77
N SER A 129 -6.20 25.62 4.32
CA SER A 129 -6.80 26.81 4.94
C SER A 129 -5.99 27.35 6.13
N LYS A 130 -5.38 26.47 6.95
CA LYS A 130 -4.46 26.89 8.01
C LYS A 130 -3.16 27.51 7.47
N ARG A 131 -2.61 27.00 6.36
CA ARG A 131 -1.40 27.55 5.73
C ARG A 131 -1.66 28.93 5.13
N LEU A 132 -2.78 29.11 4.44
CA LEU A 132 -3.20 30.41 3.89
C LEU A 132 -3.40 31.45 4.99
N ARG A 133 -4.08 31.10 6.09
CA ARG A 133 -4.23 32.00 7.25
C ARG A 133 -2.90 32.40 7.88
N ARG A 134 -1.93 31.47 7.96
CA ARG A 134 -0.59 31.78 8.48
C ARG A 134 0.21 32.66 7.52
N ALA A 135 0.09 32.43 6.21
CA ALA A 135 0.73 33.26 5.19
C ALA A 135 0.18 34.69 5.22
N SER A 136 -1.16 34.85 5.26
CA SER A 136 -1.82 36.16 5.38
C SER A 136 -1.38 36.91 6.64
N LYS A 137 -1.37 36.27 7.82
CA LYS A 137 -0.84 36.89 9.05
C LYS A 137 0.63 37.28 8.97
N LYS A 138 1.43 36.59 8.16
CA LYS A 138 2.85 36.92 7.95
C LYS A 138 3.01 38.15 7.06
N VAL A 139 2.15 38.30 6.05
CA VAL A 139 2.10 39.49 5.18
C VAL A 139 1.60 40.71 5.96
N GLU A 140 0.51 40.59 6.73
CA GLU A 140 0.00 41.69 7.58
C GLU A 140 1.06 42.17 8.58
N LYS A 141 1.77 41.25 9.25
CA LYS A 141 2.88 41.61 10.13
C LYS A 141 4.04 42.28 9.41
N GLY A 142 4.30 41.89 8.16
CA GLY A 142 5.30 42.52 7.30
C GLY A 142 4.92 43.96 6.94
N LEU A 143 3.68 44.16 6.49
CA LEU A 143 3.12 45.48 6.20
C LEU A 143 3.14 46.40 7.43
N ALA A 144 2.67 45.91 8.58
CA ALA A 144 2.68 46.70 9.81
C ALA A 144 4.11 47.05 10.30
N ARG A 145 5.13 46.30 9.87
CA ARG A 145 6.53 46.60 10.16
C ARG A 145 7.08 47.66 9.20
N ILE A 146 6.66 47.63 7.94
CA ILE A 146 7.00 48.64 6.93
C ILE A 146 6.33 49.97 7.27
N GLU A 147 5.02 49.98 7.60
CA GLU A 147 4.30 51.19 8.00
C GLU A 147 4.92 51.86 9.23
N ARG A 148 5.34 51.07 10.24
CA ARG A 148 6.07 51.63 11.40
C ARG A 148 7.44 52.21 11.04
N ALA A 149 8.13 51.64 10.06
CA ALA A 149 9.41 52.18 9.60
C ALA A 149 9.23 53.48 8.80
N VAL A 150 8.12 53.62 8.08
CA VAL A 150 7.78 54.81 7.27
C VAL A 150 7.24 55.96 8.13
N ILE A 151 6.46 55.68 9.18
CA ILE A 151 5.90 56.72 10.08
C ILE A 151 6.92 57.17 11.15
N GLY A 152 7.99 56.39 11.36
CA GLY A 152 9.08 56.70 12.29
C GLY A 152 10.30 57.39 11.68
N SER A 153 10.21 57.85 10.42
CA SER A 153 11.19 58.73 9.75
C SER A 153 10.60 60.13 9.58
#